data_AF-A0A258K5X4-F1
#
_entry.id   AF-A0A258K5X4-F1
#
_cell.length_a   1.000
_cell.length_b   1.000
_cell.length_c   1.000
_cell.angle_alpha   90.00
_cell.angle_beta   90.00
_cell.angle_gamma   90.00
#
_symmetry.space_group_name_H-M   'P 1'
#
loop_
_entity.id
_entity.type
_entity.pdbx_description
1 polymer ?
#
loop_
_entity_poly.entity_id
_entity_poly.type
_entity_poly.pdbx_seq_one_letter_code
_entity_poly.pdbx_strand_id
1 'polypeptide(L)'
;MALDHAIDLLTAAEEKGPNSAEATQAVLYLQKLWGFLIKDLADPGNELGEALRANLISIGLWVIKEADQIMSEKSKNFAGIIDVTRTIRDGLR
;
A
#
# COMPACT_ATOMS: atom_id res chain seq x y z
N MET A 1 -9.45 -8.91 5.78
CA MET A 1 -9.82 -8.21 4.52
C MET A 1 -8.56 -7.98 3.68
N ALA A 2 -8.64 -7.42 2.46
CA ALA A 2 -7.46 -7.22 1.58
C ALA A 2 -6.36 -6.36 2.22
N LEU A 3 -6.74 -5.31 2.96
CA LEU A 3 -5.80 -4.47 3.70
C LEU A 3 -5.16 -5.19 4.89
N ASP A 4 -5.89 -6.07 5.59
CA ASP A 4 -5.28 -6.89 6.65
C ASP A 4 -4.21 -7.82 6.06
N HIS A 5 -4.52 -8.46 4.92
CA HIS A 5 -3.54 -9.31 4.26
C HIS A 5 -2.31 -8.54 3.77
N ALA A 6 -2.48 -7.31 3.28
CA ALA A 6 -1.36 -6.42 2.95
C ALA A 6 -0.47 -6.16 4.18
N ILE A 7 -1.08 -5.87 5.33
CA ILE A 7 -0.37 -5.61 6.59
C ILE A 7 0.41 -6.86 7.03
N ASP A 8 -0.20 -8.04 6.98
CA ASP A 8 0.47 -9.30 7.36
C ASP A 8 1.70 -9.57 6.49
N LEU A 9 1.58 -9.38 5.17
CA LEU A 9 2.70 -9.54 4.24
C LEU A 9 3.81 -8.52 4.50
N LEU A 10 3.45 -7.27 4.77
CA LEU A 10 4.42 -6.22 5.06
C LEU A 10 5.15 -6.44 6.39
N THR A 11 4.45 -6.91 7.43
CA THR A 11 5.07 -7.27 8.71
C THR A 11 6.05 -8.43 8.53
N ALA A 12 5.68 -9.47 7.78
CA ALA A 12 6.62 -10.56 7.46
C ALA A 12 7.83 -10.05 6.65
N ALA A 13 7.61 -9.16 5.68
CA ALA A 13 8.68 -8.56 4.90
C ALA A 13 9.63 -7.68 5.74
N GLU A 14 9.11 -6.94 6.70
CA GLU A 14 9.90 -6.12 7.62
C GLU A 14 10.84 -6.99 8.48
N GLU A 15 10.33 -8.10 9.02
CA GLU A 15 11.11 -9.04 9.83
C GLU A 15 12.22 -9.73 9.03
N LYS A 16 11.97 -10.02 7.75
CA LYS A 16 12.91 -10.75 6.87
C LYS A 16 13.86 -9.83 6.10
N GLY A 17 13.50 -8.56 5.96
CA GLY A 17 14.26 -7.53 5.26
C GLY A 17 13.98 -7.45 3.75
N PRO A 18 14.50 -6.40 3.08
CA PRO A 18 14.15 -6.03 1.70
C PRO A 18 14.56 -7.05 0.62
N ASN A 19 15.58 -7.88 0.88
CA ASN A 19 16.09 -8.87 -0.08
C ASN A 19 15.46 -10.26 0.07
N SER A 20 14.35 -10.34 0.79
CA SER A 20 13.63 -11.58 1.07
C SER A 20 12.54 -11.88 0.02
N ALA A 21 12.12 -13.13 -0.03
CA ALA A 21 10.97 -13.52 -0.85
C ALA A 21 9.68 -12.85 -0.34
N GLU A 22 9.59 -12.66 0.97
CA GLU A 22 8.50 -11.99 1.68
C GLU A 22 8.39 -10.53 1.25
N ALA A 23 9.50 -9.80 1.14
CA ALA A 23 9.50 -8.43 0.63
C ALA A 23 9.01 -8.36 -0.82
N THR A 24 9.49 -9.26 -1.69
CA THR A 24 9.02 -9.35 -3.08
C THR A 24 7.52 -9.62 -3.14
N GLN A 25 7.03 -10.57 -2.34
CA GLN A 25 5.61 -10.92 -2.27
C GLN A 25 4.76 -9.75 -1.77
N ALA A 26 5.18 -9.08 -0.70
CA ALA A 26 4.47 -7.94 -0.13
C ALA A 26 4.35 -6.78 -1.13
N VAL A 27 5.44 -6.45 -1.82
CA VAL A 27 5.47 -5.37 -2.82
C VAL A 27 4.57 -5.69 -4.01
N LEU A 28 4.65 -6.91 -4.56
CA LEU A 28 3.77 -7.33 -5.65
C LEU A 28 2.29 -7.30 -5.26
N TYR A 29 1.97 -7.69 -4.02
CA TYR A 29 0.61 -7.63 -3.51
C TYR A 29 0.13 -6.18 -3.37
N LEU A 30 0.94 -5.30 -2.79
CA LEU A 30 0.63 -3.87 -2.67
C LEU A 30 0.40 -3.20 -4.00
N GLN A 31 1.29 -3.42 -4.98
CA GLN A 31 1.17 -2.86 -6.32
C GLN A 31 -0.15 -3.25 -6.99
N LYS A 32 -0.55 -4.53 -6.86
CA LYS A 32 -1.84 -5.00 -7.37
C LYS A 32 -3.01 -4.34 -6.63
N LEU A 33 -3.01 -4.40 -5.30
CA LEU A 33 -4.08 -3.86 -4.46
C LEU A 33 -4.31 -2.37 -4.76
N TRP A 34 -3.24 -1.57 -4.71
CA TRP A 34 -3.32 -0.14 -4.98
C TRP A 34 -3.63 0.17 -6.45
N GLY A 35 -3.18 -0.65 -7.40
CA GLY A 35 -3.58 -0.53 -8.80
C GLY A 35 -5.10 -0.65 -8.99
N PHE A 36 -5.73 -1.61 -8.31
CA PHE A 36 -7.20 -1.74 -8.31
C PHE A 36 -7.88 -0.56 -7.61
N LEU A 37 -7.42 -0.18 -6.41
CA LEU A 37 -8.01 0.93 -5.65
C LEU A 37 -7.90 2.26 -6.38
N ILE A 38 -6.74 2.59 -6.95
CA ILE A 38 -6.54 3.84 -7.69
C ILE A 38 -7.44 3.89 -8.92
N LYS A 39 -7.61 2.77 -9.62
CA LYS A 39 -8.53 2.70 -10.77
C LYS A 39 -9.97 2.99 -10.36
N ASP A 40 -10.42 2.40 -9.25
CA ASP A 40 -11.76 2.62 -8.71
C ASP A 40 -11.95 4.07 -8.22
N LEU A 41 -10.96 4.63 -7.51
CA LEU A 41 -10.98 6.01 -7.03
C LEU A 41 -10.93 7.06 -8.16
N ALA A 42 -10.35 6.70 -9.31
CA ALA A 42 -10.29 7.55 -10.49
C ALA A 42 -11.58 7.49 -11.34
N ASP A 43 -12.48 6.55 -11.07
CA ASP A 43 -13.74 6.45 -11.80
C ASP A 43 -14.64 7.65 -11.46
N PRO A 44 -15.16 8.39 -12.46
CA PRO A 44 -16.08 9.50 -12.22
C PRO A 44 -17.34 9.10 -11.42
N GLY A 45 -17.77 7.84 -11.54
CA GLY A 45 -18.89 7.25 -10.83
C GLY A 45 -18.59 6.78 -9.40
N ASN A 46 -17.35 6.91 -8.92
CA ASN A 46 -17.01 6.60 -7.52
C ASN A 46 -17.76 7.54 -6.55
N GLU A 47 -18.41 6.96 -5.54
CA GLU A 47 -19.31 7.68 -4.64
C GLU A 47 -18.59 8.57 -3.60
N LEU A 48 -17.27 8.46 -3.47
CA LEU A 48 -16.50 9.32 -2.58
C LEU A 48 -16.34 10.73 -3.15
N GLY A 49 -16.29 11.72 -2.25
CA GLY A 49 -16.04 13.12 -2.64
C GLY A 49 -14.68 13.30 -3.31
N GLU A 50 -14.62 14.18 -4.31
CA GLU A 50 -13.43 14.38 -5.16
C GLU A 50 -12.13 14.62 -4.37
N ALA A 51 -12.19 15.46 -3.34
CA ALA A 51 -11.05 15.74 -2.47
C ALA A 51 -10.53 14.49 -1.73
N LEU A 52 -11.44 13.63 -1.25
CA LEU A 52 -11.07 12.38 -0.58
C LEU A 52 -10.45 11.40 -1.58
N ARG A 53 -11.03 11.26 -2.77
CA ARG A 53 -10.46 10.42 -3.84
C ARG A 53 -9.04 10.87 -4.21
N ALA A 54 -8.84 12.17 -4.42
CA ALA A 54 -7.53 12.72 -4.75
C ALA A 54 -6.47 12.46 -3.66
N ASN A 55 -6.86 12.59 -2.38
CA ASN A 55 -5.99 12.29 -1.26
C ASN A 55 -5.62 10.80 -1.19
N LEU A 56 -6.60 9.90 -1.33
CA LEU A 56 -6.38 8.44 -1.33
C LEU A 56 -5.51 7.98 -2.51
N ILE A 57 -5.71 8.56 -3.70
CA ILE A 57 -4.86 8.30 -4.87
C ILE A 57 -3.42 8.73 -4.59
N SER A 58 -3.22 9.92 -4.03
CA SER A 58 -1.89 10.43 -3.69
C SER A 58 -1.17 9.52 -2.68
N ILE A 59 -1.89 9.03 -1.67
CA ILE A 59 -1.36 8.07 -0.70
C ILE A 59 -1.00 6.74 -1.38
N GLY A 60 -1.88 6.21 -2.24
CA GLY A 60 -1.63 4.96 -2.94
C GLY A 60 -0.41 5.02 -3.87
N LEU A 61 -0.24 6.12 -4.58
CA LEU A 61 0.94 6.37 -5.41
C LEU A 61 2.21 6.47 -4.57
N TRP A 62 2.16 7.13 -3.41
CA TRP A 62 3.29 7.16 -2.49
C TRP A 62 3.63 5.75 -1.96
N VAL A 63 2.63 4.95 -1.57
CA VAL A 63 2.84 3.57 -1.09
C VAL A 63 3.52 2.70 -2.16
N ILE A 64 3.04 2.74 -3.40
CA ILE A 64 3.66 1.98 -4.51
C ILE A 64 5.12 2.42 -4.69
N LYS A 65 5.37 3.72 -4.74
CA LYS A 65 6.71 4.27 -4.90
C LYS A 65 7.64 3.86 -3.75
N GLU A 66 7.17 3.94 -2.51
CA GLU A 66 7.95 3.59 -1.33
C GLU A 66 8.28 2.09 -1.31
N ALA A 67 7.33 1.23 -1.69
CA ALA A 67 7.55 -0.20 -1.85
C ALA A 67 8.63 -0.52 -2.92
N ASP A 68 8.63 0.21 -4.04
CA ASP A 68 9.66 0.07 -5.08
C ASP A 68 11.04 0.53 -4.60
N GLN A 69 11.12 1.57 -3.77
CA GLN A 69 12.38 2.00 -3.15
C GLN A 69 12.94 0.95 -2.19
N ILE A 70 12.06 0.27 -1.44
CA ILE A 70 12.45 -0.85 -0.56
C ILE A 70 13.06 -1.98 -1.37
N MET A 71 12.42 -2.39 -2.48
CA MET A 71 12.96 -3.42 -3.39
C MET A 71 14.30 -3.04 -4.02
N SER A 72 14.54 -1.74 -4.20
CA SER A 72 15.79 -1.21 -4.74
C SER A 72 16.87 -0.99 -3.66
N GLU A 73 16.64 -1.43 -2.42
CA GLU A 73 17.48 -1.17 -1.24
C GLU A 73 17.72 0.32 -0.93
N LYS A 74 16.90 1.20 -1.50
CA LYS A 74 16.96 2.66 -1.31
C LYS A 74 16.13 3.14 -0.12
N SER A 75 15.25 2.29 0.40
CA SER A 75 14.45 2.54 1.59
C SER A 75 14.38 1.27 2.46
N LYS A 76 14.08 1.46 3.74
CA LYS A 76 13.75 0.39 4.69
C LYS A 76 12.41 0.68 5.40
N ASN A 77 11.60 1.54 4.81
CA ASN A 77 10.43 2.13 5.45
C ASN A 77 9.19 1.22 5.38
N PHE A 78 9.34 -0.04 5.81
CA PHE A 78 8.20 -0.95 5.92
C PHE A 78 7.17 -0.43 6.93
N ALA A 79 7.64 -0.05 8.13
CA ALA A 79 6.82 0.56 9.17
C ALA A 79 5.91 1.69 8.65
N GLY A 80 6.46 2.64 7.88
CA GLY A 80 5.67 3.75 7.34
C GLY A 80 4.55 3.29 6.39
N ILE A 81 4.82 2.30 5.54
CA ILE A 81 3.79 1.72 4.66
C ILE A 81 2.74 0.98 5.49
N ILE A 82 3.16 0.22 6.51
CA ILE A 82 2.27 -0.53 7.41
C ILE A 82 1.33 0.43 8.15
N ASP A 83 1.86 1.51 8.73
CA ASP A 83 1.08 2.47 9.52
C ASP A 83 0.05 3.20 8.68
N VAL A 84 0.42 3.61 7.46
CA VAL A 84 -0.52 4.19 6.49
C VAL A 84 -1.62 3.19 6.12
N THR A 85 -1.25 1.93 5.85
CA THR A 85 -2.21 0.89 5.48
C THR A 85 -3.17 0.57 6.63
N ARG A 86 -2.69 0.54 7.88
CA ARG A 86 -3.51 0.39 9.10
C ARG A 86 -4.48 1.55 9.26
N THR A 87 -4.01 2.79 9.12
CA THR A 87 -4.84 3.99 9.25
C THR A 87 -5.99 3.97 8.25
N ILE A 88 -5.73 3.62 6.99
CA ILE A 88 -6.77 3.51 5.95
C ILE A 88 -7.76 2.39 6.28
N ARG A 89 -7.26 1.20 6.64
CA ARG A 89 -8.12 0.08 7.04
C ARG A 89 -9.06 0.47 8.17
N ASP A 90 -8.54 1.15 9.19
CA ASP A 90 -9.31 1.53 10.38
C ASP A 90 -10.33 2.63 10.07
N GLY A 91 -10.04 3.51 9.10
CA GLY A 91 -11.01 4.51 8.61
C GLY A 91 -12.11 3.95 7.71
N LEU A 92 -11.98 2.72 7.20
CA LEU A 92 -13.00 2.04 6.38
C LEU A 92 -13.93 1.12 7.19
N ARG A 93 -13.68 0.97 8.50
CA ARG A 93 -14.56 0.25 9.43
C ARG A 93 -15.64 1.16 9.97
#